data_AF-A0A414QC04-F1
#
_entry.id   AF-A0A414QC04-F1
#
_cell.length_a   1.000
_cell.length_b   1.000
_cell.length_c   1.000
_cell.angle_alpha   90.00
_cell.angle_beta   90.00
_cell.angle_gamma   90.00
#
_symmetry.space_group_name_H-M   'P 1'
#
loop_
_entity.id
_entity.type
_entity.pdbx_description
1 polymer ?
#
loop_
_entity_poly.entity_id
_entity_poly.type
_entity_poly.pdbx_seq_one_letter_code
_entity_poly.pdbx_strand_id
1 'polypeptide(L)'
;MSELEVTRVMSDLRGLYERGKLSDEQIARLDAIGFNWERKKRIKPTLDSRLAELWDEEKNGAVELVRLKQRDRYWWKCPICGCEWSRELGAALKSNLCPVCNGRVLVKGYNDLATTHPELAAEWDYDRNGELRPSDVLAGSTRAVWWKCSKCHGVWQCKVVNRKLNAVRCPYCRKKRLLKGFNDLASQYPELAKEYLPELNSGITADELLIRNKTKVKWRCCKCGYEWITTIGHRAKRGTGCPRCNDKKTAQSKMKAVVCVETGKTYESITSAGRDVERTDGAICRALRNESQTCAGYHWKYLDE
;
A
#
# COMPACT_ATOMS: atom_id res chain seq x y z
N MET A 1 -48.91 15.70 -10.38
CA MET A 1 -48.25 15.39 -11.66
C MET A 1 -46.77 15.18 -11.40
N SER A 2 -46.18 14.16 -12.00
CA SER A 2 -44.72 13.96 -11.96
C SER A 2 -44.00 15.00 -12.82
N GLU A 3 -42.72 15.22 -12.54
CA GLU A 3 -41.87 16.17 -13.28
C GLU A 3 -41.79 15.85 -14.80
N LEU A 4 -41.86 14.57 -15.14
CA LEU A 4 -41.94 14.05 -16.52
C LEU A 4 -43.27 14.38 -17.21
N GLU A 5 -44.39 14.33 -16.49
CA GLU A 5 -45.71 14.69 -17.03
C GLU A 5 -45.81 16.19 -17.28
N VAL A 6 -45.28 17.01 -16.36
CA VAL A 6 -45.23 18.46 -16.51
C VAL A 6 -44.41 18.86 -17.73
N THR A 7 -43.22 18.28 -17.93
CA THR A 7 -42.37 18.57 -19.09
C THR A 7 -43.01 18.16 -20.42
N ARG A 8 -43.74 17.04 -20.46
CA ARG A 8 -44.48 16.61 -21.66
C ARG A 8 -45.60 17.59 -22.00
N VAL A 9 -46.43 17.96 -21.02
CA VAL A 9 -47.53 18.92 -21.20
C VAL A 9 -47.01 20.27 -21.69
N MET A 10 -45.91 20.78 -21.13
CA MET A 10 -45.28 22.02 -21.60
C MET A 10 -44.80 21.92 -23.06
N SER A 11 -44.25 20.77 -23.47
CA SER A 11 -43.80 20.55 -24.85
C SER A 11 -44.97 20.49 -25.85
N ASP A 12 -46.08 19.89 -25.44
CA ASP A 12 -47.30 19.75 -26.24
C ASP A 12 -48.00 21.11 -26.42
N LEU A 13 -48.12 21.91 -25.35
CA LEU A 13 -48.66 23.28 -25.38
C LEU A 13 -47.87 24.18 -26.33
N ARG A 14 -46.53 24.18 -26.26
CA ARG A 14 -45.67 24.89 -27.23
C ARG A 14 -45.93 24.44 -28.66
N GLY A 15 -46.18 23.14 -28.87
CA GLY A 15 -46.49 22.61 -30.20
C GLY A 15 -47.87 22.96 -30.72
N LEU A 16 -48.88 23.07 -29.85
CA LEU A 16 -50.20 23.55 -30.22
C LEU A 16 -50.18 25.03 -30.57
N TYR A 17 -49.44 25.84 -29.81
CA TYR A 17 -49.21 27.26 -30.09
C TYR A 17 -48.57 27.50 -31.47
N GLU A 18 -47.46 26.82 -31.76
CA GLU A 18 -46.76 26.92 -33.07
C GLU A 18 -47.65 26.53 -34.26
N ARG A 19 -48.65 25.67 -34.05
CA ARG A 19 -49.59 25.23 -35.09
C ARG A 19 -50.86 26.07 -35.14
N GLY A 20 -50.96 27.15 -34.36
CA GLY A 20 -52.15 27.99 -34.26
C GLY A 20 -53.38 27.26 -33.72
N LYS A 21 -53.18 26.23 -32.88
CA LYS A 21 -54.26 25.37 -32.35
C LYS A 21 -54.71 25.73 -30.93
N LEU A 22 -54.16 26.79 -30.33
CA LEU A 22 -54.61 27.32 -29.05
C LEU A 22 -55.50 28.54 -29.29
N SER A 23 -56.55 28.69 -28.49
CA SER A 23 -57.39 29.90 -28.52
C SER A 23 -56.70 31.07 -27.84
N ASP A 24 -57.10 32.30 -28.17
CA ASP A 24 -56.58 33.53 -27.56
C ASP A 24 -56.75 33.53 -26.04
N GLU A 25 -57.85 32.98 -25.52
CA GLU A 25 -58.08 32.82 -24.08
C GLU A 25 -57.08 31.84 -23.43
N GLN A 26 -56.73 30.75 -24.11
CA GLN A 26 -55.73 29.80 -23.62
C GLN A 26 -54.33 30.41 -23.61
N ILE A 27 -53.99 31.19 -24.63
CA ILE A 27 -52.71 31.91 -24.73
C ILE A 27 -52.61 32.94 -23.61
N ALA A 28 -53.64 33.78 -23.41
CA ALA A 28 -53.67 34.80 -22.37
C ALA A 28 -53.53 34.21 -20.94
N ARG A 29 -54.16 33.06 -20.67
CA ARG A 29 -54.02 32.35 -19.38
C ARG A 29 -52.58 31.85 -19.16
N LEU A 30 -51.92 31.37 -20.20
CA LEU A 30 -50.54 30.88 -20.14
C LEU A 30 -49.53 32.03 -20.04
N ASP A 31 -49.78 33.16 -20.72
CA ASP A 31 -48.98 34.38 -20.59
C ASP A 31 -49.06 34.98 -19.19
N ALA A 32 -50.25 34.98 -18.57
CA ALA A 32 -50.47 35.50 -17.22
C ALA A 32 -49.65 34.76 -16.15
N ILE A 33 -49.28 33.49 -16.39
CA ILE A 33 -48.40 32.71 -15.52
C ILE A 33 -46.93 32.72 -15.97
N GLY A 34 -46.57 33.57 -16.95
CA GLY A 34 -45.21 33.70 -17.48
C GLY A 34 -44.73 32.47 -18.25
N PHE A 35 -45.62 31.75 -18.93
CA PHE A 35 -45.25 30.56 -19.69
C PHE A 35 -44.26 30.89 -20.82
N ASN A 36 -43.07 30.28 -20.79
CA ASN A 36 -42.09 30.48 -21.86
C ASN A 36 -42.44 29.63 -23.10
N TRP A 37 -42.84 30.32 -24.17
CA TRP A 37 -43.17 29.75 -25.48
C TRP A 37 -41.97 29.28 -26.29
N GLU A 38 -40.74 29.72 -25.97
CA GLU A 38 -39.55 29.34 -26.71
C GLU A 38 -39.32 27.82 -26.65
N ARG A 39 -39.27 27.20 -27.84
CA ARG A 39 -38.76 25.84 -27.96
C ARG A 39 -37.23 25.87 -27.98
N LYS A 40 -36.62 25.15 -27.04
CA LYS A 40 -35.20 24.78 -27.16
C LYS A 40 -35.01 24.01 -28.47
N LYS A 41 -34.27 24.58 -29.42
CA LYS A 41 -33.92 23.90 -30.67
C LYS A 41 -33.25 22.56 -30.32
N ARG A 42 -33.78 21.46 -30.85
CA ARG A 42 -33.10 20.16 -30.77
C ARG A 42 -31.84 20.25 -31.62
N ILE A 43 -30.68 20.37 -30.97
CA ILE A 43 -29.38 20.27 -31.63
C ILE A 43 -29.30 18.86 -32.25
N LYS A 44 -29.12 18.77 -33.57
CA LYS A 44 -28.85 17.48 -34.22
C LYS A 44 -27.52 16.97 -33.68
N PRO A 45 -27.42 15.72 -33.21
CA PRO A 45 -26.15 15.20 -32.75
C PRO A 45 -25.21 15.11 -33.95
N THR A 46 -24.09 15.83 -33.88
CA THR A 46 -22.93 15.64 -34.76
C THR A 46 -21.91 14.79 -34.02
N LEU A 47 -21.07 14.04 -34.73
CA LEU A 47 -19.93 13.40 -34.10
C LEU A 47 -18.91 14.48 -33.72
N ASP A 48 -18.37 14.41 -32.50
CA ASP A 48 -17.13 15.14 -32.20
C ASP A 48 -15.97 14.52 -32.98
N SER A 49 -14.87 15.26 -33.16
CA SER A 49 -13.73 14.81 -33.98
C SER A 49 -13.17 13.46 -33.55
N ARG A 50 -13.06 13.22 -32.23
CA ARG A 50 -12.55 11.95 -31.69
C ARG A 50 -13.50 10.79 -31.97
N LEU A 51 -14.80 11.03 -31.89
CA LEU A 51 -15.79 9.99 -32.15
C LEU A 51 -15.97 9.73 -33.64
N ALA A 52 -15.76 10.74 -34.48
CA ALA A 52 -15.73 10.60 -35.94
C ALA A 52 -14.58 9.69 -36.39
N GLU A 53 -13.40 9.80 -35.78
CA GLU A 53 -12.26 8.89 -36.04
C GLU A 53 -12.56 7.42 -35.70
N LEU A 54 -13.53 7.16 -34.83
CA LEU A 54 -13.94 5.82 -34.42
C LEU A 54 -15.09 5.28 -35.28
N TRP A 55 -15.62 6.04 -36.22
CA TRP A 55 -16.77 5.63 -37.04
C TRP A 55 -16.39 4.49 -37.97
N ASP A 56 -17.17 3.40 -37.93
CA ASP A 56 -17.01 2.29 -38.86
C ASP A 56 -17.85 2.55 -40.12
N GLU A 57 -17.23 3.11 -41.16
CA GLU A 57 -17.92 3.48 -42.40
C GLU A 57 -18.40 2.26 -43.19
N GLU A 58 -17.67 1.15 -43.14
CA GLU A 58 -18.06 -0.10 -43.82
C GLU A 58 -19.39 -0.63 -43.29
N LYS A 59 -19.64 -0.49 -41.99
CA LYS A 59 -20.85 -1.01 -41.35
C LYS A 59 -21.99 -0.01 -41.21
N ASN A 60 -21.68 1.28 -41.13
CA ASN A 60 -22.71 2.31 -40.95
C ASN A 60 -23.00 3.13 -42.22
N GLY A 61 -22.11 3.11 -43.21
CA GLY A 61 -22.08 4.05 -44.33
C GLY A 61 -21.41 5.39 -43.98
N ALA A 62 -21.18 6.22 -44.99
CA ALA A 62 -20.58 7.55 -44.85
C ALA A 62 -21.35 8.40 -43.83
N VAL A 63 -20.66 8.93 -42.82
CA VAL A 63 -21.29 9.67 -41.70
C VAL A 63 -22.17 10.83 -42.19
N GLU A 64 -21.76 11.52 -43.24
CA GLU A 64 -22.49 12.65 -43.85
C GLU A 64 -23.84 12.25 -44.47
N LEU A 65 -23.98 10.98 -44.86
CA LEU A 65 -25.22 10.43 -45.43
C LEU A 65 -26.15 9.85 -44.36
N VAL A 66 -25.67 9.72 -43.12
CA VAL A 66 -26.41 9.06 -42.04
C VAL A 66 -27.13 10.10 -41.17
N ARG A 67 -28.46 9.95 -41.06
CA ARG A 67 -29.25 10.73 -40.10
C ARG A 67 -29.05 10.20 -38.68
N LEU A 68 -28.09 10.78 -37.95
CA LEU A 68 -27.73 10.42 -36.59
C LEU A 68 -28.88 10.60 -35.58
N LYS A 69 -29.16 9.56 -34.77
CA LYS A 69 -30.08 9.62 -33.63
C LYS A 69 -29.42 9.11 -32.35
N GLN A 70 -29.67 9.78 -31.23
CA GLN A 70 -29.01 9.46 -29.95
C GLN A 70 -29.26 8.04 -29.45
N ARG A 71 -30.43 7.44 -29.75
CA ARG A 71 -30.81 6.09 -29.29
C ARG A 71 -30.50 5.00 -30.33
N ASP A 72 -30.06 5.39 -31.52
CA ASP A 72 -29.69 4.42 -32.55
C ASP A 72 -28.27 3.91 -32.24
N ARG A 73 -28.05 2.63 -32.49
CA ARG A 73 -26.74 2.00 -32.31
C ARG A 73 -25.96 2.07 -33.60
N TYR A 74 -24.70 2.46 -33.47
CA TYR A 74 -23.75 2.49 -34.58
C TYR A 74 -22.55 1.64 -34.24
N TRP A 75 -21.86 1.19 -35.28
CA TRP A 75 -20.60 0.47 -35.18
C TRP A 75 -19.43 1.44 -35.07
N TRP A 76 -18.47 1.06 -34.24
CA TRP A 76 -17.28 1.84 -33.98
C TRP A 76 -16.07 0.92 -34.11
N LYS A 77 -14.98 1.43 -34.69
CA LYS A 77 -13.73 0.70 -34.88
C LYS A 77 -12.60 1.52 -34.31
N CYS A 78 -11.80 0.89 -33.43
CA CYS A 78 -10.67 1.59 -32.82
C CYS A 78 -9.47 1.52 -33.77
N PRO A 79 -8.88 2.66 -34.18
CA PRO A 79 -7.69 2.65 -35.03
C PRO A 79 -6.44 2.13 -34.28
N ILE A 80 -6.47 2.13 -32.93
CA ILE A 80 -5.33 1.70 -32.10
C ILE A 80 -5.30 0.18 -31.95
N CYS A 81 -6.43 -0.43 -31.59
CA CYS A 81 -6.48 -1.88 -31.29
C CYS A 81 -7.25 -2.70 -32.32
N GLY A 82 -7.80 -2.06 -33.37
CA GLY A 82 -8.63 -2.71 -34.38
C GLY A 82 -9.97 -3.24 -33.89
N CYS A 83 -10.25 -3.18 -32.58
CA CYS A 83 -11.47 -3.75 -32.02
C CYS A 83 -12.70 -2.98 -32.49
N GLU A 84 -13.73 -3.74 -32.82
CA GLU A 84 -15.03 -3.23 -33.27
C GLU A 84 -16.05 -3.39 -32.15
N TRP A 85 -16.91 -2.40 -31.94
CA TRP A 85 -18.01 -2.49 -30.99
C TRP A 85 -19.22 -1.69 -31.47
N SER A 86 -20.40 -2.07 -30.99
CA SER A 86 -21.64 -1.33 -31.24
C SER A 86 -22.12 -0.68 -29.95
N ARG A 87 -22.62 0.56 -30.02
CA ARG A 87 -23.32 1.25 -28.92
C ARG A 87 -24.16 2.40 -29.44
N GLU A 88 -25.08 2.87 -28.59
CA GLU A 88 -25.88 4.05 -28.85
C GLU A 88 -25.02 5.30 -29.00
N LEU A 89 -25.39 6.18 -29.95
CA LEU A 89 -24.70 7.44 -30.18
C LEU A 89 -24.66 8.32 -28.92
N GLY A 90 -25.78 8.41 -28.17
CA GLY A 90 -25.84 9.20 -26.94
C GLY A 90 -24.87 8.71 -25.86
N ALA A 91 -24.61 7.40 -25.80
CA ALA A 91 -23.61 6.83 -24.89
C ALA A 91 -22.17 7.05 -25.42
N ALA A 92 -21.99 6.98 -26.74
CA ALA A 92 -20.71 7.21 -27.39
C ALA A 92 -20.22 8.65 -27.23
N LEU A 93 -21.10 9.64 -27.37
CA LEU A 93 -20.81 11.07 -27.14
C LEU A 93 -20.42 11.37 -25.69
N LYS A 94 -20.91 10.59 -24.71
CA LYS A 94 -20.50 10.72 -23.30
C LYS A 94 -19.14 10.07 -23.01
N SER A 95 -18.75 9.08 -23.80
CA SER A 95 -17.56 8.27 -23.58
C SER A 95 -17.00 7.82 -24.92
N ASN A 96 -16.35 8.71 -25.65
CA ASN A 96 -15.74 8.44 -26.95
C ASN A 96 -14.48 7.57 -26.89
N LEU A 97 -14.33 6.75 -25.85
CA LEU A 97 -13.21 5.84 -25.65
C LEU A 97 -13.56 4.44 -26.14
N CYS A 98 -12.60 3.78 -26.78
CA CYS A 98 -12.68 2.34 -27.07
C CYS A 98 -12.79 1.55 -25.75
N PRO A 99 -13.78 0.65 -25.61
CA PRO A 99 -13.98 -0.10 -24.38
C PRO A 99 -12.84 -1.08 -24.07
N VAL A 100 -12.12 -1.57 -25.07
CA VAL A 100 -10.98 -2.47 -24.91
C VAL A 100 -9.75 -1.70 -24.45
N CYS A 101 -9.36 -0.63 -25.16
CA CYS A 101 -8.22 0.20 -24.78
C CYS A 101 -8.38 0.84 -23.40
N ASN A 102 -9.61 1.19 -23.03
CA ASN A 102 -9.91 1.77 -21.72
C ASN A 102 -10.13 0.71 -20.61
N GLY A 103 -9.84 -0.57 -20.88
CA GLY A 103 -9.93 -1.64 -19.88
C GLY A 103 -11.34 -1.82 -19.30
N ARG A 104 -12.37 -1.64 -20.12
CA ARG A 104 -13.77 -1.96 -19.76
C ARG A 104 -14.21 -3.31 -20.30
N VAL A 105 -13.63 -3.73 -21.43
CA VAL A 105 -13.86 -5.02 -22.07
C VAL A 105 -12.55 -5.78 -22.17
N LEU A 106 -12.57 -7.05 -21.77
CA LEU A 106 -11.44 -7.96 -21.82
C LEU A 106 -11.35 -8.62 -23.21
N VAL A 107 -10.14 -8.61 -23.78
CA VAL A 107 -9.75 -9.35 -24.98
C VAL A 107 -8.50 -10.16 -24.63
N LYS A 108 -8.66 -11.49 -24.63
CA LYS A 108 -7.56 -12.43 -24.36
C LYS A 108 -6.45 -12.29 -25.40
N GLY A 109 -5.20 -12.37 -24.96
CA GLY A 109 -4.02 -12.17 -25.80
C GLY A 109 -3.72 -10.70 -26.12
N TYR A 110 -4.49 -9.75 -25.57
CA TYR A 110 -4.31 -8.31 -25.85
C TYR A 110 -4.23 -7.48 -24.57
N ASN A 111 -5.32 -7.39 -23.80
CA ASN A 111 -5.39 -6.52 -22.61
C ASN A 111 -5.64 -7.26 -21.30
N ASP A 112 -5.61 -8.59 -21.34
CA ASP A 112 -5.67 -9.43 -20.15
C ASP A 112 -4.41 -9.32 -19.28
N LEU A 113 -4.49 -9.77 -18.04
CA LEU A 113 -3.38 -9.69 -17.08
C LEU A 113 -2.19 -10.56 -17.51
N ALA A 114 -2.42 -11.73 -18.12
CA ALA A 114 -1.33 -12.60 -18.58
C ALA A 114 -0.48 -11.90 -19.65
N THR A 115 -1.14 -11.25 -20.60
CA THR A 115 -0.49 -10.55 -21.72
C THR A 115 0.19 -9.28 -21.25
N THR A 116 -0.49 -8.46 -20.45
CA THR A 116 0.00 -7.11 -20.11
C THR A 116 0.92 -7.07 -18.88
N HIS A 117 0.84 -8.06 -17.99
CA HIS A 117 1.60 -8.11 -16.74
C HIS A 117 2.04 -9.57 -16.44
N PRO A 118 2.90 -10.16 -17.28
CA PRO A 118 3.33 -11.55 -17.13
C PRO A 118 4.01 -11.84 -15.79
N GLU A 119 4.68 -10.84 -15.19
CA GLU A 119 5.28 -10.94 -13.86
C GLU A 119 4.26 -11.12 -12.74
N LEU A 120 3.05 -10.55 -12.91
CA LEU A 120 1.95 -10.77 -11.97
C LEU A 120 1.29 -12.12 -12.23
N ALA A 121 1.08 -12.49 -13.49
CA ALA A 121 0.57 -13.81 -13.84
C ALA A 121 1.46 -14.95 -13.30
N ALA A 122 2.77 -14.73 -13.20
CA ALA A 122 3.72 -15.68 -12.59
C ALA A 122 3.50 -15.87 -11.07
N GLU A 123 2.91 -14.90 -10.37
CA GLU A 123 2.53 -15.00 -8.96
C GLU A 123 1.09 -15.51 -8.75
N TRP A 124 0.42 -15.99 -9.80
CA TRP A 124 -0.94 -16.52 -9.68
C TRP A 124 -0.96 -17.87 -8.95
N ASP A 125 -1.90 -18.04 -8.02
CA ASP A 125 -2.14 -19.34 -7.38
C ASP A 125 -3.20 -20.11 -8.20
N TYR A 126 -2.76 -20.99 -9.10
CA TYR A 126 -3.65 -21.74 -10.00
C TYR A 126 -4.57 -22.71 -9.25
N ASP A 127 -4.05 -23.37 -8.20
CA ASP A 127 -4.81 -24.36 -7.43
C ASP A 127 -5.99 -23.71 -6.70
N ARG A 128 -5.77 -22.53 -6.09
CA ARG A 128 -6.81 -21.84 -5.31
C ARG A 128 -7.75 -20.99 -6.12
N ASN A 129 -7.34 -20.54 -7.31
CA ASN A 129 -8.21 -19.79 -8.20
C ASN A 129 -9.07 -20.70 -9.10
N GLY A 130 -8.90 -22.03 -9.01
CA GLY A 130 -9.70 -23.01 -9.75
C GLY A 130 -9.51 -22.86 -11.25
N GLU A 131 -10.59 -22.65 -11.99
CA GLU A 131 -10.55 -22.46 -13.45
C GLU A 131 -10.18 -21.03 -13.87
N LEU A 132 -10.20 -20.07 -12.95
CA LEU A 132 -9.87 -18.68 -13.29
C LEU A 132 -8.39 -18.55 -13.63
N ARG A 133 -8.09 -18.01 -14.81
CA ARG A 133 -6.73 -17.74 -15.28
C ARG A 133 -6.42 -16.23 -15.30
N PRO A 134 -5.14 -15.85 -15.27
CA PRO A 134 -4.73 -14.46 -15.51
C PRO A 134 -5.25 -13.91 -16.85
N SER A 135 -5.43 -14.76 -17.87
CA SER A 135 -6.02 -14.38 -19.15
C SER A 135 -7.51 -14.01 -19.08
N ASP A 136 -8.21 -14.35 -17.98
CA ASP A 136 -9.64 -14.11 -17.80
C ASP A 136 -9.94 -12.81 -17.04
N VAL A 137 -8.91 -12.02 -16.72
CA VAL A 137 -9.06 -10.79 -15.95
C VAL A 137 -8.25 -9.65 -16.56
N LEU A 138 -8.81 -8.44 -16.47
CA LEU A 138 -8.07 -7.21 -16.74
C LEU A 138 -7.16 -6.88 -15.56
N ALA A 139 -6.02 -6.23 -15.84
CA ALA A 139 -5.11 -5.76 -14.79
C ALA A 139 -5.74 -4.71 -13.85
N GLY A 140 -6.79 -4.02 -14.30
CA GLY A 140 -7.60 -3.09 -13.50
C GLY A 140 -8.75 -3.74 -12.71
N SER A 141 -8.88 -5.07 -12.73
CA SER A 141 -9.99 -5.77 -12.11
C SER A 141 -10.02 -5.62 -10.58
N THR A 142 -11.20 -5.39 -10.03
CA THR A 142 -11.45 -5.33 -8.58
C THR A 142 -11.69 -6.73 -7.98
N ARG A 143 -11.66 -7.80 -8.79
CA ARG A 143 -11.82 -9.18 -8.34
C ARG A 143 -10.67 -9.57 -7.41
N ALA A 144 -11.02 -10.12 -6.25
CA ALA A 144 -10.05 -10.69 -5.31
C ALA A 144 -9.67 -12.10 -5.76
N VAL A 145 -8.37 -12.35 -5.88
CA VAL A 145 -7.80 -13.62 -6.33
C VAL A 145 -6.65 -14.02 -5.41
N TRP A 146 -6.29 -15.30 -5.44
CA TRP A 146 -5.18 -15.84 -4.69
C TRP A 146 -3.86 -15.65 -5.43
N TRP A 147 -2.86 -15.19 -4.70
CA TRP A 147 -1.50 -14.97 -5.17
C TRP A 147 -0.55 -15.85 -4.38
N LYS A 148 0.48 -16.36 -5.03
CA LYS A 148 1.57 -17.15 -4.46
C LYS A 148 2.89 -16.42 -4.66
N CYS A 149 3.58 -16.14 -3.55
CA CYS A 149 4.76 -15.28 -3.61
C CYS A 149 5.90 -16.03 -4.29
N SER A 150 6.53 -15.43 -5.30
CA SER A 150 7.73 -16.00 -5.92
C SER A 150 8.90 -16.18 -4.94
N LYS A 151 8.99 -15.35 -3.90
CA LYS A 151 10.13 -15.34 -2.95
C LYS A 151 9.96 -16.25 -1.75
N CYS A 152 8.78 -16.26 -1.14
CA CYS A 152 8.53 -17.00 0.10
C CYS A 152 7.49 -18.10 -0.06
N HIS A 153 6.89 -18.25 -1.24
CA HIS A 153 5.82 -19.19 -1.57
C HIS A 153 4.56 -19.07 -0.69
N GLY A 154 4.53 -18.09 0.22
CA GLY A 154 3.35 -17.76 0.99
C GLY A 154 2.21 -17.30 0.09
N VAL A 155 1.02 -17.79 0.40
CA VAL A 155 -0.20 -17.55 -0.36
C VAL A 155 -1.07 -16.50 0.31
N TRP A 156 -1.58 -15.53 -0.43
CA TRP A 156 -2.49 -14.52 0.10
C TRP A 156 -3.53 -14.09 -0.94
N GLN A 157 -4.63 -13.51 -0.47
CA GLN A 157 -5.69 -13.00 -1.35
C GLN A 157 -5.63 -11.47 -1.41
N CYS A 158 -5.71 -10.90 -2.60
CA CYS A 158 -5.99 -9.47 -2.80
C CYS A 158 -6.56 -9.19 -4.19
N LYS A 159 -7.10 -7.97 -4.39
CA LYS A 159 -7.63 -7.53 -5.68
C LYS A 159 -6.54 -7.42 -6.73
N VAL A 160 -6.83 -7.78 -7.98
CA VAL A 160 -5.88 -7.65 -9.12
C VAL A 160 -5.34 -6.23 -9.25
N VAL A 161 -6.22 -5.23 -9.24
CA VAL A 161 -5.82 -3.81 -9.29
C VAL A 161 -4.89 -3.41 -8.13
N ASN A 162 -5.10 -3.94 -6.92
CA ASN A 162 -4.26 -3.63 -5.76
C ASN A 162 -2.87 -4.28 -5.88
N ARG A 163 -2.80 -5.47 -6.51
CA ARG A 163 -1.52 -6.13 -6.81
C ARG A 163 -0.77 -5.38 -7.91
N LYS A 164 -1.45 -4.96 -8.99
CA LYS A 164 -0.90 -4.15 -10.08
C LYS A 164 -0.28 -2.86 -9.57
N LEU A 165 -1.03 -2.09 -8.77
CA LEU A 165 -0.56 -0.83 -8.19
C LEU A 165 0.50 -1.02 -7.08
N ASN A 166 0.88 -2.27 -6.77
CA ASN A 166 1.74 -2.62 -5.64
C ASN A 166 1.25 -2.08 -4.27
N ALA A 167 -0.03 -1.70 -4.19
CA ALA A 167 -0.69 -1.22 -2.97
C ALA A 167 -0.70 -2.31 -1.90
N VAL A 168 -0.87 -3.56 -2.32
CA VAL A 168 -0.74 -4.75 -1.46
C VAL A 168 0.39 -5.63 -2.02
N ARG A 169 1.52 -5.70 -1.30
CA ARG A 169 2.58 -6.70 -1.60
C ARG A 169 2.43 -7.87 -0.63
N CYS A 170 3.14 -8.96 -0.92
CA CYS A 170 3.19 -10.16 -0.08
C CYS A 170 3.25 -9.82 1.43
N PRO A 171 2.23 -10.22 2.22
CA PRO A 171 2.13 -9.85 3.63
C PRO A 171 3.19 -10.55 4.50
N TYR A 172 3.74 -11.67 4.03
CA TYR A 172 4.78 -12.44 4.71
C TYR A 172 6.14 -11.75 4.56
N CYS A 173 6.54 -11.40 3.33
CA CYS A 173 7.78 -10.65 3.08
C CYS A 173 7.78 -9.28 3.78
N ARG A 174 6.62 -8.60 3.88
CA ARG A 174 6.49 -7.34 4.62
C ARG A 174 6.38 -7.50 6.14
N LYS A 175 6.49 -8.71 6.68
CA LYS A 175 6.34 -9.01 8.13
C LYS A 175 5.03 -8.43 8.70
N LYS A 176 3.95 -8.53 7.92
CA LYS A 176 2.57 -8.20 8.31
C LYS A 176 1.82 -9.45 8.78
N ARG A 177 2.18 -10.62 8.26
CA ARG A 177 1.66 -11.94 8.65
C ARG A 177 2.82 -12.94 8.85
N LEU A 178 2.60 -13.91 9.72
CA LEU A 178 3.49 -15.04 9.95
C LEU A 178 3.36 -16.06 8.81
N LEU A 179 4.50 -16.61 8.38
CA LEU A 179 4.64 -17.78 7.52
C LEU A 179 5.70 -18.68 8.17
N LYS A 180 5.25 -19.82 8.71
CA LYS A 180 6.13 -20.83 9.31
C LYS A 180 7.14 -21.33 8.27
N GLY A 181 8.38 -21.55 8.69
CA GLY A 181 9.49 -21.93 7.80
C GLY A 181 10.14 -20.75 7.08
N PHE A 182 9.70 -19.50 7.32
CA PHE A 182 10.18 -18.35 6.56
C PHE A 182 10.45 -17.11 7.41
N ASN A 183 9.46 -16.61 8.14
CA ASN A 183 9.57 -15.36 8.90
C ASN A 183 9.26 -15.48 10.39
N ASP A 184 9.19 -16.71 10.87
CA ASP A 184 9.15 -17.09 12.27
C ASP A 184 10.54 -17.04 12.95
N LEU A 185 10.55 -17.07 14.28
CA LEU A 185 11.77 -17.01 15.09
C LEU A 185 12.67 -18.23 14.85
N ALA A 186 12.11 -19.43 14.81
CA ALA A 186 12.86 -20.67 14.62
C ALA A 186 13.64 -20.68 13.30
N SER A 187 13.01 -20.22 12.22
CA SER A 187 13.59 -20.25 10.88
C SER A 187 14.60 -19.14 10.64
N GLN A 188 14.39 -17.93 11.18
CA GLN A 188 15.31 -16.81 10.94
C GLN A 188 16.44 -16.69 11.97
N TYR A 189 16.24 -17.16 13.20
CA TYR A 189 17.22 -17.06 14.29
C TYR A 189 17.27 -18.37 15.10
N PRO A 190 17.77 -19.47 14.52
CA PRO A 190 17.74 -20.79 15.14
C PRO A 190 18.45 -20.82 16.50
N GLU A 191 19.58 -20.13 16.65
CA GLU A 191 20.29 -20.09 17.94
C GLU A 191 19.50 -19.35 19.03
N LEU A 192 18.82 -18.26 18.68
CA LEU A 192 17.96 -17.55 19.62
C LEU A 192 16.69 -18.35 19.95
N ALA A 193 16.20 -19.14 19.00
CA ALA A 193 15.05 -20.03 19.22
C ALA A 193 15.39 -21.15 20.24
N LYS A 194 16.65 -21.61 20.31
CA LYS A 194 17.08 -22.56 21.36
C LYS A 194 17.04 -21.96 22.76
N GLU A 195 17.23 -20.64 22.88
CA GLU A 195 17.08 -19.93 24.16
C GLU A 195 15.63 -19.64 24.55
N TYR A 196 14.70 -19.81 23.61
CA TYR A 196 13.29 -19.50 23.82
C TYR A 196 12.58 -20.67 24.53
N LEU A 197 11.82 -20.35 25.57
CA LEU A 197 11.12 -21.33 26.41
C LEU A 197 9.60 -21.16 26.24
N PRO A 198 8.91 -22.05 25.50
CA PRO A 198 7.47 -22.00 25.28
C PRO A 198 6.67 -21.99 26.58
N GLU A 199 7.11 -22.74 27.60
CA GLU A 199 6.48 -22.84 28.91
C GLU A 199 6.42 -21.50 29.66
N LEU A 200 7.33 -20.56 29.36
CA LEU A 200 7.29 -19.19 29.89
C LEU A 200 6.33 -18.28 29.13
N ASN A 201 5.79 -18.74 28.01
CA ASN A 201 5.06 -17.95 27.02
C ASN A 201 3.79 -18.67 26.55
N SER A 202 3.08 -19.30 27.49
CA SER A 202 1.79 -19.96 27.26
C SER A 202 1.82 -21.09 26.23
N GLY A 203 2.97 -21.76 26.07
CA GLY A 203 3.13 -22.89 25.15
C GLY A 203 3.31 -22.50 23.68
N ILE A 204 3.33 -21.19 23.35
CA ILE A 204 3.59 -20.72 21.98
C ILE A 204 5.01 -21.14 21.59
N THR A 205 5.17 -21.79 20.44
CA THR A 205 6.49 -22.27 19.98
C THR A 205 7.23 -21.22 19.16
N ALA A 206 8.55 -21.39 18.98
CA ALA A 206 9.37 -20.40 18.26
C ALA A 206 8.98 -20.25 16.78
N ASP A 207 8.46 -21.28 16.12
CA ASP A 207 7.93 -21.23 14.76
C ASP A 207 6.57 -20.50 14.66
N GLU A 208 5.97 -20.16 15.81
CA GLU A 208 4.70 -19.42 15.91
C GLU A 208 4.88 -17.93 16.18
N LEU A 209 6.13 -17.47 16.21
CA LEU A 209 6.47 -16.10 16.57
C LEU A 209 6.96 -15.28 15.39
N LEU A 210 6.16 -14.28 15.00
CA LEU A 210 6.58 -13.28 14.01
C LEU A 210 7.59 -12.30 14.61
N ILE A 211 8.70 -12.12 13.92
CA ILE A 211 9.82 -11.26 14.36
C ILE A 211 9.49 -9.77 14.13
N ARG A 212 8.82 -9.18 15.12
CA ARG A 212 8.46 -7.77 15.17
C ARG A 212 8.95 -7.08 16.43
N ASN A 213 9.15 -5.77 16.34
CA ASN A 213 9.48 -4.92 17.48
C ASN A 213 8.29 -4.68 18.43
N LYS A 214 7.13 -5.31 18.18
CA LYS A 214 5.95 -5.23 19.06
C LYS A 214 5.68 -6.54 19.80
N THR A 215 6.22 -7.67 19.35
CA THR A 215 6.01 -8.97 19.99
C THR A 215 6.90 -9.05 21.21
N LYS A 216 6.31 -8.93 22.41
CA LYS A 216 7.00 -9.09 23.69
C LYS A 216 6.86 -10.53 24.16
N VAL A 217 7.97 -11.13 24.57
CA VAL A 217 8.02 -12.47 25.13
C VAL A 217 8.91 -12.48 26.37
N LYS A 218 8.68 -13.42 27.27
CA LYS A 218 9.44 -13.64 28.49
C LYS A 218 10.64 -14.54 28.17
N TRP A 219 11.82 -14.13 28.62
CA TRP A 219 13.09 -14.83 28.47
C TRP A 219 13.64 -15.20 29.83
N ARG A 220 14.49 -16.24 29.88
CA ARG A 220 15.26 -16.64 31.07
C ARG A 220 16.73 -16.76 30.68
N CYS A 221 17.62 -16.23 31.53
CA CYS A 221 19.04 -16.22 31.24
C CYS A 221 19.65 -17.57 31.61
N CYS A 222 20.31 -18.24 30.66
CA CYS A 222 21.03 -19.48 30.95
C CYS A 222 22.19 -19.31 31.95
N LYS A 223 22.75 -18.10 32.08
CA LYS A 223 23.90 -17.83 32.95
C LYS A 223 23.54 -17.50 34.39
N CYS A 224 22.44 -16.78 34.61
CA CYS A 224 22.09 -16.26 35.94
C CYS A 224 20.65 -16.53 36.36
N GLY A 225 19.87 -17.26 35.55
CA GLY A 225 18.47 -17.58 35.81
C GLY A 225 17.50 -16.39 35.76
N TYR A 226 18.00 -15.16 35.60
CA TYR A 226 17.14 -13.97 35.60
C TYR A 226 16.13 -14.02 34.46
N GLU A 227 14.88 -13.70 34.79
CA GLU A 227 13.79 -13.63 33.83
C GLU A 227 13.45 -12.20 33.48
N TRP A 228 13.23 -11.91 32.21
CA TRP A 228 12.83 -10.59 31.76
C TRP A 228 11.94 -10.62 30.54
N ILE A 229 11.11 -9.59 30.38
CA ILE A 229 10.26 -9.41 29.22
C ILE A 229 10.92 -8.39 28.29
N THR A 230 11.08 -8.75 27.02
CA THR A 230 11.51 -7.81 25.98
C THR A 230 10.91 -8.19 24.64
N THR A 231 11.10 -7.33 23.64
CA THR A 231 10.65 -7.64 22.29
C THR A 231 11.59 -8.64 21.61
N ILE A 232 11.04 -9.55 20.82
CA ILE A 232 11.84 -10.47 20.00
C ILE A 232 12.78 -9.68 19.09
N GLY A 233 12.30 -8.56 18.52
CA GLY A 233 13.11 -7.68 17.68
C GLY A 233 14.37 -7.15 18.35
N HIS A 234 14.34 -6.84 19.65
CA HIS A 234 15.54 -6.43 20.39
C HIS A 234 16.55 -7.56 20.52
N ARG A 235 16.10 -8.77 20.89
CA ARG A 235 16.97 -9.94 20.99
C ARG A 235 17.56 -10.33 19.64
N ALA A 236 16.69 -10.52 18.63
CA ALA A 236 17.04 -11.06 17.33
C ALA A 236 17.88 -10.07 16.49
N LYS A 237 17.49 -8.79 16.43
CA LYS A 237 18.16 -7.82 15.53
C LYS A 237 19.27 -7.01 16.19
N ARG A 238 19.16 -6.74 17.49
CA ARG A 238 20.15 -5.93 18.23
C ARG A 238 21.11 -6.78 19.07
N GLY A 239 20.88 -8.09 19.17
CA GLY A 239 21.73 -8.98 19.95
C GLY A 239 21.71 -8.69 21.46
N THR A 240 20.68 -8.01 21.97
CA THR A 240 20.64 -7.67 23.41
C THR A 240 20.52 -8.94 24.24
N GLY A 241 21.36 -9.08 25.27
CA GLY A 241 21.33 -10.20 26.19
C GLY A 241 20.49 -9.95 27.45
N CYS A 242 20.78 -10.71 28.50
CA CYS A 242 20.20 -10.51 29.82
C CYS A 242 20.59 -9.14 30.40
N PRO A 243 19.63 -8.29 30.78
CA PRO A 243 19.93 -6.95 31.31
C PRO A 243 20.72 -7.06 32.63
N ARG A 244 20.37 -7.98 33.52
CA ARG A 244 21.09 -8.18 34.79
C ARG A 244 22.57 -8.57 34.58
N CYS A 245 22.86 -9.41 33.59
CA CYS A 245 24.25 -9.73 33.24
C CYS A 245 24.97 -8.54 32.63
N ASN A 246 24.28 -7.74 31.81
CA ASN A 246 24.84 -6.54 31.21
C ASN A 246 25.13 -5.45 32.25
N ASP A 247 24.25 -5.27 33.22
CA ASP A 247 24.42 -4.31 34.31
C ASP A 247 25.62 -4.68 35.19
N LYS A 248 25.78 -5.98 35.52
CA LYS A 248 26.97 -6.46 36.24
C LYS A 248 28.26 -6.19 35.47
N LYS A 249 28.29 -6.47 34.16
CA LYS A 249 29.45 -6.16 33.30
C LYS A 249 29.73 -4.65 33.25
N THR A 250 28.67 -3.85 33.15
CA THR A 250 28.79 -2.38 33.09
C THR A 250 29.33 -1.83 34.41
N ALA A 251 28.84 -2.33 35.55
CA ALA A 251 29.35 -1.96 36.86
C ALA A 251 30.83 -2.35 37.02
N GLN A 252 31.22 -3.57 36.64
CA GLN A 252 32.63 -4.00 36.65
C GLN A 252 33.50 -3.11 35.75
N SER A 253 33.04 -2.74 34.55
CA SER A 253 33.81 -1.86 33.65
C SER A 253 34.03 -0.44 34.19
N LYS A 254 33.20 0.02 35.14
CA LYS A 254 33.37 1.32 35.81
C LYS A 254 34.36 1.25 36.99
N MET A 255 34.61 0.06 37.53
CA MET A 255 35.55 -0.18 38.63
C MET A 255 36.97 -0.46 38.12
N LYS A 256 37.40 0.21 37.04
CA LYS A 256 38.78 0.09 36.55
C LYS A 256 39.71 0.86 37.46
N ALA A 257 40.68 0.17 38.03
CA ALA A 257 41.64 0.76 38.93
C ALA A 257 42.56 1.75 38.19
N VAL A 258 42.90 2.86 38.84
CA VAL A 258 43.75 3.92 38.30
C VAL A 258 44.84 4.29 39.29
N VAL A 259 45.97 4.73 38.77
CA VAL A 259 47.13 5.19 39.55
C VAL A 259 47.44 6.65 39.21
N CYS A 260 47.72 7.44 40.23
CA CYS A 260 48.32 8.76 40.08
C CYS A 260 49.84 8.60 39.90
N VAL A 261 50.37 9.03 38.76
CA VAL A 261 51.75 8.74 38.34
C VAL A 261 52.76 9.40 39.27
N GLU A 262 52.51 10.64 39.70
CA GLU A 262 53.43 11.39 40.54
C GLU A 262 53.44 10.91 41.99
N THR A 263 52.29 10.51 42.51
CA THR A 263 52.17 10.12 43.94
C THR A 263 52.29 8.62 44.15
N GLY A 264 52.20 7.81 43.09
CA GLY A 264 52.10 6.35 43.16
C GLY A 264 50.81 5.83 43.80
N LYS A 265 49.89 6.72 44.22
CA LYS A 265 48.66 6.32 44.91
C LYS A 265 47.69 5.65 43.94
N THR A 266 47.26 4.46 44.31
CA THR A 266 46.34 3.63 43.53
C THR A 266 44.91 3.75 44.05
N TYR A 267 43.95 3.72 43.14
CA TYR A 267 42.52 3.80 43.42
C TYR A 267 41.81 2.67 42.70
N GLU A 268 40.83 2.05 43.37
CA GLU A 268 39.99 0.99 42.80
C GLU A 268 39.11 1.45 41.63
N SER A 269 38.92 2.76 41.45
CA SER A 269 38.11 3.31 40.36
C SER A 269 38.45 4.78 40.10
N ILE A 270 38.08 5.28 38.92
CA ILE A 270 38.12 6.72 38.60
C ILE A 270 37.29 7.54 39.60
N THR A 271 36.16 6.99 40.07
CA THR A 271 35.29 7.67 41.03
C THR A 271 35.95 7.83 42.40
N SER A 272 36.67 6.80 42.88
CA SER A 272 37.40 6.91 44.16
C SER A 272 38.60 7.85 44.06
N ALA A 273 39.30 7.86 42.92
CA ALA A 273 40.31 8.87 42.61
C ALA A 273 39.73 10.30 42.59
N GLY A 274 38.57 10.49 41.94
CA GLY A 274 37.89 11.78 41.82
C GLY A 274 37.48 12.38 43.15
N ARG A 275 37.02 11.55 44.09
CA ARG A 275 36.72 12.00 45.46
C ARG A 275 37.95 12.49 46.19
N ASP A 276 39.08 11.79 46.05
CA ASP A 276 40.32 12.13 46.76
C ASP A 276 40.93 13.45 46.28
N VAL A 277 40.89 13.70 44.97
CA VAL A 277 41.44 14.94 44.38
C VAL A 277 40.38 16.02 44.12
N GLU A 278 39.16 15.83 44.62
CA GLU A 278 38.02 16.73 44.47
C GLU A 278 37.76 17.14 43.00
N ARG A 279 37.73 16.14 42.10
CA ARG A 279 37.44 16.31 40.68
C ARG A 279 36.37 15.33 40.21
N THR A 280 35.71 15.68 39.11
CA THR A 280 34.70 14.83 38.50
C THR A 280 35.35 13.64 37.79
N ASP A 281 34.63 12.52 37.72
CA ASP A 281 35.05 11.33 36.97
C ASP A 281 35.42 11.68 35.52
N GLY A 282 34.70 12.64 34.92
CA GLY A 282 34.95 13.13 33.56
C GLY A 282 36.23 13.97 33.40
N ALA A 283 36.75 14.56 34.47
CA ALA A 283 38.03 15.26 34.45
C ALA A 283 39.20 14.26 34.46
N ILE A 284 39.13 13.25 35.33
CA ILE A 284 40.15 12.19 35.39
C ILE A 284 40.11 11.32 34.12
N CYS A 285 38.91 10.99 33.60
CA CYS A 285 38.76 10.30 32.32
C CYS A 285 39.42 11.02 31.14
N ARG A 286 39.49 12.36 31.15
CA ARG A 286 40.16 13.12 30.09
C ARG A 286 41.68 13.02 30.20
N ALA A 287 42.22 13.13 31.41
CA ALA A 287 43.64 12.92 31.68
C ALA A 287 44.10 11.50 31.31
N LEU A 288 43.27 10.48 31.59
CA LEU A 288 43.54 9.09 31.20
C LEU A 288 43.57 8.84 29.68
N ARG A 289 42.96 9.71 28.86
CA ARG A 289 42.89 9.52 27.39
C ARG A 289 44.07 10.14 26.65
N ASN A 290 44.83 11.01 27.29
CA ASN A 290 45.94 11.72 26.66
C ASN A 290 47.03 11.92 27.71
N GLU A 291 48.17 11.26 27.49
CA GLU A 291 49.30 11.27 28.43
C GLU A 291 49.91 12.66 28.67
N SER A 292 49.59 13.65 27.82
CA SER A 292 50.00 15.05 28.03
C SER A 292 48.98 15.88 28.84
N GLN A 293 47.82 15.33 29.20
CA GLN A 293 46.80 16.00 30.00
C GLN A 293 46.86 15.58 31.46
N THR A 294 46.72 16.57 32.35
CA THR A 294 46.66 16.35 33.79
C THR A 294 45.25 16.57 34.35
N CYS A 295 44.95 15.93 35.48
CA CYS A 295 43.79 16.25 36.30
C CYS A 295 44.27 16.54 37.73
N ALA A 296 43.88 17.70 38.26
CA ALA A 296 44.37 18.23 39.54
C ALA A 296 45.92 18.37 39.60
N GLY A 297 46.58 18.58 38.46
CA GLY A 297 48.04 18.68 38.37
C GLY A 297 48.78 17.35 38.25
N TYR A 298 48.05 16.22 38.23
CA TYR A 298 48.63 14.87 38.16
C TYR A 298 48.33 14.17 36.82
N HIS A 299 49.24 13.29 36.40
CA HIS A 299 49.01 12.33 35.33
C HIS A 299 48.38 11.06 35.90
N TRP A 300 47.51 10.44 35.10
CA TRP A 300 46.71 9.29 35.51
C TRP A 300 46.89 8.16 34.51
N LYS A 301 47.00 6.92 35.01
CA LYS A 301 47.04 5.70 34.19
C LYS A 301 46.10 4.63 34.74
N TYR A 302 45.61 3.73 33.89
CA TYR A 302 44.95 2.52 34.36
C TYR A 302 46.00 1.56 34.94
N LEU A 303 45.65 0.83 35.99
CA LEU A 303 46.56 -0.14 36.63
C LEU A 303 46.74 -1.45 35.83
N ASP A 304 45.82 -1.73 34.92
CA ASP A 304 45.79 -2.95 34.11
C ASP A 304 46.33 -2.74 32.67
N GLU A 305 46.95 -1.60 32.38
CA GLU A 305 47.65 -1.26 31.11
C GLU A 305 49.16 -1.13 31.34
#